data_AF-A0A4P6EX01-F1
#
_entry.id   AF-A0A4P6EX01-F1
#
_cell.length_a   1.000
_cell.length_b   1.000
_cell.length_c   1.000
_cell.angle_alpha   90.00
_cell.angle_beta   90.00
_cell.angle_gamma   90.00
#
_symmetry.space_group_name_H-M   'P 1'
#
loop_
_entity.id
_entity.type
_entity.pdbx_description
1 polymer ?
#
loop_
_entity_poly.entity_id
_entity_poly.type
_entity_poly.pdbx_seq_one_letter_code
_entity_poly.pdbx_strand_id
1 'polypeptide(L)'
;MRRTDMGMETYSIQVMELLSLGVTSDGKGRMKVAVTQDDRQSTHVIALDEFTYFELEALKPLSGGRIRLSPYSKWDPFRNAYYSSIVRTTDTSRDTLYFACSESYIHQIKQLRQLPPAPPEDSRMKPDCASEAANQTETAGRRRSRAWYVRLPKMAIPLLVLVGLMALLSNTSEGRGESVSLLGGGKADAADLNMPVAVPPLIHRLYEDGAAYAKAAVAARAPDDQPEGYKIIDISGSEKFFGLPEHYVALTFDDGPSPRTKQIVDILTEHQVVGTFLFVGKNAKRNPDAVIYASEQGMSVGNHSWDHRELTKVTLQDQQDELSDTNQVLESLTHQAVTLFRPPYGAVDDSLMSAAKKQNLKVLLWNRDPEDWNAKKPEDIIRYFHQVKASGGVYVLHEDNNTVKALPAIIQYLQDQHLTFVAFQ
;
A
#
# COMPACT_ATOMS: atom_id res chain seq x y z
N MET A 1 10.18 38.45 -9.26
CA MET A 1 8.99 37.72 -8.76
C MET A 1 9.48 36.67 -7.78
N ARG A 2 9.06 36.76 -6.52
CA ARG A 2 9.51 35.88 -5.44
C ARG A 2 8.92 34.48 -5.65
N ARG A 3 9.79 33.46 -5.69
CA ARG A 3 9.44 32.04 -5.53
C ARG A 3 8.69 31.90 -4.20
N THR A 4 7.40 31.62 -4.26
CA THR A 4 6.68 31.04 -3.14
C THR A 4 7.02 29.56 -3.12
N ASP A 5 7.90 29.22 -2.18
CA ASP A 5 8.18 27.88 -1.71
C ASP A 5 6.87 27.31 -1.14
N MET A 6 6.10 26.61 -1.99
CA MET A 6 4.99 25.80 -1.51
C MET A 6 5.63 24.57 -0.87
N GLY A 7 5.56 24.52 0.45
CA GLY A 7 6.12 23.45 1.28
C GLY A 7 5.85 22.09 0.66
N MET A 8 6.93 21.46 0.19
CA MET A 8 6.93 20.05 -0.14
C MET A 8 6.68 19.30 1.16
N GLU A 9 5.48 18.76 1.35
CA GLU A 9 5.31 17.62 2.26
C GLU A 9 6.10 16.46 1.63
N THR A 10 7.35 16.32 2.06
CA THR A 10 8.18 15.16 1.75
C THR A 10 7.58 13.96 2.46
N TYR A 11 6.92 13.08 1.71
CA TYR A 11 6.54 11.76 2.19
C TYR A 11 7.83 10.96 2.39
N SER A 12 8.24 10.84 3.64
CA SER A 12 9.43 10.10 4.03
C SER A 12 9.24 8.61 3.77
N ILE A 13 10.15 7.99 3.01
CA ILE A 13 10.15 6.53 2.79
C ILE A 13 10.33 5.85 4.15
N GLN A 14 9.41 4.99 4.58
CA GLN A 14 9.56 4.25 5.82
C GLN A 14 9.71 2.74 5.55
N VAL A 15 10.89 2.21 5.88
CA VAL A 15 11.19 0.77 5.79
C VAL A 15 11.20 0.17 7.19
N MET A 16 10.47 -0.93 7.40
CA MET A 16 10.51 -1.69 8.65
C MET A 16 11.26 -3.01 8.42
N GLU A 17 12.34 -3.25 9.15
CA GLU A 17 13.13 -4.48 9.06
C GLU A 17 13.05 -5.25 10.39
N LEU A 18 12.71 -6.54 10.33
CA LEU A 18 12.73 -7.43 11.47
C LEU A 18 14.18 -7.83 11.80
N LEU A 19 14.69 -7.34 12.93
CA LEU A 19 16.05 -7.62 13.39
C LEU A 19 16.15 -8.89 14.23
N SER A 20 15.14 -9.17 15.06
CA SER A 20 15.11 -10.38 15.87
C SER A 20 13.70 -10.72 16.34
N LEU A 21 13.42 -12.01 16.51
CA LEU A 21 12.20 -12.54 17.13
C LEU A 21 12.61 -13.50 18.26
N GLY A 22 12.03 -13.35 19.45
CA GLY A 22 12.36 -14.20 20.59
C GLY A 22 11.36 -14.08 21.73
N VAL A 23 11.54 -14.92 22.75
CA VAL A 23 10.76 -14.87 24.00
C VAL A 23 11.63 -14.25 25.08
N THR A 24 11.09 -13.32 25.86
CA THR A 24 11.79 -12.78 27.03
C THR A 24 11.70 -13.73 28.23
N SER A 25 12.49 -13.46 29.28
CA SER A 25 12.54 -14.30 30.49
C SER A 25 11.20 -14.43 31.22
N ASP A 26 10.24 -13.54 30.94
CA ASP A 26 8.86 -13.55 31.42
C ASP A 26 7.89 -14.38 30.53
N GLY A 27 8.40 -15.10 29.53
CA GLY A 27 7.61 -15.94 28.64
C GLY A 27 6.86 -15.19 27.54
N LYS A 28 7.07 -13.87 27.39
CA LYS A 28 6.37 -13.06 26.38
C LYS A 28 7.15 -12.97 25.06
N GLY A 29 6.45 -13.17 23.95
CA GLY A 29 6.99 -12.97 22.62
C GLY A 29 7.35 -11.50 22.38
N ARG A 30 8.53 -11.24 21.83
CA ARG A 30 8.97 -9.91 21.40
C ARG A 30 9.66 -9.96 20.06
N MET A 31 9.48 -8.90 19.29
CA MET A 31 10.29 -8.66 18.11
C MET A 31 10.98 -7.32 18.17
N LYS A 32 12.18 -7.25 17.59
CA LYS A 32 12.96 -6.03 17.44
C LYS A 32 12.88 -5.62 15.98
N VAL A 33 12.42 -4.40 15.72
CA VAL A 33 12.21 -3.86 14.37
C VAL A 33 13.05 -2.60 14.21
N ALA A 34 13.85 -2.54 13.15
CA ALA A 34 14.46 -1.31 12.69
C ALA A 34 13.47 -0.57 11.78
N VAL A 35 13.32 0.72 12.02
CA VAL A 35 12.49 1.62 11.22
C VAL A 35 13.43 2.66 10.61
N THR A 36 13.58 2.62 9.30
CA THR A 36 14.41 3.55 8.52
C THR A 36 13.52 4.57 7.82
N GLN A 37 13.78 5.86 8.06
CA GLN A 37 13.03 6.99 7.51
C GLN A 37 14.01 8.13 7.15
N ASP A 38 14.02 8.57 5.90
CA ASP A 38 14.92 9.63 5.38
C ASP A 38 16.41 9.40 5.75
N ASP A 39 16.92 8.19 5.49
CA ASP A 39 18.27 7.72 5.84
C ASP A 39 18.59 7.66 7.34
N ARG A 40 17.59 7.79 8.21
CA ARG A 40 17.74 7.66 9.67
C ARG A 40 17.10 6.39 10.15
N GLN A 41 17.82 5.63 10.97
CA GLN A 41 17.33 4.39 11.54
C GLN A 41 17.01 4.54 13.03
N SER A 42 15.85 4.06 13.45
CA SER A 42 15.49 3.87 14.86
C SER A 42 15.15 2.41 15.11
N THR A 43 15.34 1.94 16.34
CA THR A 43 15.05 0.55 16.69
C THR A 43 14.00 0.48 17.79
N HIS A 44 12.97 -0.33 17.56
CA HIS A 44 11.83 -0.50 18.43
C HIS A 44 11.68 -1.96 18.85
N VAL A 45 11.22 -2.18 20.07
CA VAL A 45 10.88 -3.51 20.58
C VAL A 45 9.36 -3.58 20.73
N ILE A 46 8.75 -4.50 20.01
CA ILE A 46 7.30 -4.72 19.98
C ILE A 46 7.00 -5.96 20.82
N ALA A 47 6.04 -5.85 21.73
CA ALA A 47 5.50 -6.99 22.44
C ALA A 47 4.47 -7.69 21.55
N LEU A 48 4.63 -8.99 21.34
CA LEU A 48 3.73 -9.80 20.54
C LEU A 48 2.81 -10.59 21.48
N ASP A 49 1.53 -10.66 21.12
CA ASP A 49 0.65 -11.69 21.67
C ASP A 49 1.10 -13.08 21.20
N GLU A 50 0.68 -14.10 21.95
CA GLU A 50 1.07 -15.49 21.73
C GLU A 50 0.71 -15.99 20.32
N PHE A 51 -0.48 -15.61 19.82
CA PHE A 51 -0.94 -15.98 18.48
C PHE A 51 -0.01 -15.42 17.39
N THR A 52 0.21 -14.10 17.36
CA THR A 52 1.09 -13.49 16.34
C THR A 52 2.54 -13.96 16.48
N TYR A 53 3.00 -14.22 17.71
CA TYR A 53 4.34 -14.74 17.95
C TYR A 53 4.54 -16.11 17.29
N PHE A 54 3.60 -17.04 17.50
CA PHE A 54 3.70 -18.38 16.92
C PHE A 54 3.58 -18.39 15.40
N GLU A 55 2.72 -17.55 14.83
CA GLU A 55 2.59 -17.37 13.39
C GLU A 55 3.90 -16.87 12.76
N LEU A 56 4.57 -15.89 13.39
CA LEU A 56 5.90 -15.44 12.95
C LEU A 56 6.99 -16.48 13.19
N GLU A 57 6.93 -17.22 14.30
CA GLU A 57 7.89 -18.27 14.61
C GLU A 57 7.83 -19.43 13.62
N ALA A 58 6.63 -19.76 13.13
CA ALA A 58 6.42 -20.78 12.10
C ALA A 58 7.11 -20.45 10.76
N LEU A 59 7.42 -19.17 10.51
CA LEU A 59 8.14 -18.73 9.31
C LEU A 59 9.67 -18.91 9.41
N LYS A 60 10.19 -19.43 10.53
CA LYS A 60 11.63 -19.73 10.67
C LYS A 60 12.10 -20.72 9.58
N PRO A 61 13.34 -20.56 9.08
CA PRO A 61 14.39 -19.68 9.58
C PRO A 61 14.19 -18.21 9.18
N LEU A 62 14.23 -17.33 10.19
CA LEU A 62 14.27 -15.87 10.05
C LEU A 62 15.70 -15.35 10.09
N SER A 63 16.64 -16.15 9.57
CA SER A 63 18.08 -15.91 9.59
C SER A 63 18.63 -16.06 8.17
N GLY A 64 19.71 -15.32 7.84
CA GLY A 64 20.43 -15.48 6.58
C GLY A 64 20.04 -14.50 5.47
N GLY A 65 19.35 -13.40 5.80
CA GLY A 65 18.99 -12.36 4.84
C GLY A 65 18.35 -11.15 5.52
N ARG A 66 18.02 -10.12 4.74
CA ARG A 66 17.21 -8.98 5.20
C ARG A 66 15.75 -9.39 5.23
N ILE A 67 15.08 -9.12 6.35
CA ILE A 67 13.66 -9.41 6.53
C ILE A 67 12.92 -8.09 6.66
N ARG A 68 12.20 -7.72 5.62
CA ARG A 68 11.33 -6.55 5.63
C ARG A 68 9.97 -6.95 6.17
N LEU A 69 9.43 -6.16 7.08
CA LEU A 69 8.09 -6.32 7.62
C LEU A 69 7.14 -5.39 6.85
N SER A 70 6.02 -5.93 6.36
CA SER A 70 5.02 -5.07 5.75
C SER A 70 4.36 -4.18 6.81
N PRO A 71 4.28 -2.85 6.60
CA PRO A 71 3.61 -1.95 7.52
C PRO A 71 2.07 -1.98 7.36
N TYR A 72 1.55 -2.88 6.52
CA TYR A 72 0.14 -2.99 6.17
C TYR A 72 -0.34 -4.42 6.39
N SER A 73 -1.37 -4.57 7.23
CA SER A 73 -2.08 -5.83 7.40
C SER A 73 -3.45 -5.77 6.71
N LYS A 74 -3.95 -6.92 6.25
CA LYS A 74 -5.25 -7.08 5.56
C LYS A 74 -6.19 -7.94 6.38
N TRP A 75 -7.49 -7.71 6.26
CA TRP A 75 -8.52 -8.62 6.76
C TRP A 75 -8.85 -9.67 5.70
N ASP A 76 -8.86 -10.96 6.09
CA ASP A 76 -9.34 -12.05 5.25
C ASP A 76 -10.72 -12.51 5.78
N PRO A 77 -11.82 -12.24 5.06
CA PRO A 77 -13.16 -12.61 5.50
C PRO A 77 -13.43 -14.12 5.44
N PHE A 78 -12.69 -14.89 4.63
CA PHE A 78 -12.86 -16.34 4.51
C PHE A 78 -12.19 -17.08 5.66
N ARG A 79 -11.08 -16.55 6.14
CA ARG A 79 -10.33 -17.09 7.29
C ARG A 79 -10.69 -16.41 8.62
N ASN A 80 -11.50 -15.35 8.56
CA ASN A 80 -11.91 -14.53 9.71
C ASN A 80 -10.70 -14.09 10.57
N ALA A 81 -9.63 -13.66 9.90
CA ALA A 81 -8.36 -13.31 10.51
C ALA A 81 -7.68 -12.17 9.75
N TYR A 82 -6.83 -11.41 10.44
CA TYR A 82 -5.92 -10.48 9.77
C TYR A 82 -4.63 -11.18 9.36
N TYR A 83 -4.04 -10.72 8.25
CA TYR A 83 -2.77 -11.18 7.74
C TYR A 83 -1.81 -10.03 7.52
N SER A 84 -0.53 -10.29 7.81
CA SER A 84 0.60 -9.43 7.46
C SER A 84 1.60 -10.26 6.67
N SER A 85 2.58 -9.61 6.05
CA SER A 85 3.66 -10.29 5.37
C SER A 85 5.03 -9.84 5.87
N ILE A 86 5.99 -10.75 5.72
CA ILE A 86 7.42 -10.42 5.69
C ILE A 86 7.95 -10.73 4.30
N VAL A 87 8.97 -9.98 3.89
CA VAL A 87 9.73 -10.24 2.67
C VAL A 87 11.15 -10.58 3.06
N ARG A 88 11.52 -11.83 2.85
CA ARG A 88 12.87 -12.33 3.11
C ARG A 88 13.68 -12.21 1.83
N THR A 89 14.74 -11.41 1.87
CA THR A 89 15.68 -11.23 0.77
C THR A 89 17.03 -11.82 1.16
N THR A 90 17.47 -12.83 0.41
CA THR A 90 18.81 -13.42 0.47
C THR A 90 19.60 -12.99 -0.77
N ASP A 91 20.84 -13.45 -0.90
CA ASP A 91 21.66 -13.17 -2.10
C ASP A 91 21.09 -13.83 -3.37
N THR A 92 20.24 -14.86 -3.23
CA THR A 92 19.77 -15.69 -4.35
C THR A 92 18.24 -15.78 -4.46
N SER A 93 17.48 -15.38 -3.44
CA SER A 93 16.02 -15.48 -3.42
C SER A 93 15.36 -14.30 -2.72
N ARG A 94 14.12 -14.01 -3.13
CA ARG A 94 13.22 -13.09 -2.45
C ARG A 94 11.87 -13.77 -2.29
N ASP A 95 11.49 -14.06 -1.05
CA ASP A 95 10.25 -14.76 -0.72
C ASP A 95 9.33 -13.83 0.08
N THR A 96 8.08 -13.67 -0.36
CA THR A 96 7.02 -13.07 0.46
C THR A 96 6.35 -14.17 1.27
N LEU A 97 6.42 -14.06 2.60
CA LEU A 97 5.80 -15.01 3.53
C LEU A 97 4.68 -14.30 4.27
N TYR A 98 3.50 -14.90 4.29
CA TYR A 98 2.32 -14.38 4.96
C TYR A 98 2.14 -15.07 6.31
N PHE A 99 1.66 -14.33 7.30
CA PHE A 99 1.36 -14.84 8.63
C PHE A 99 0.10 -14.18 9.17
N ALA A 100 -0.70 -14.92 9.92
CA ALA A 100 -1.86 -14.34 10.57
C ALA A 100 -1.41 -13.46 11.74
N CYS A 101 -2.11 -12.36 12.01
CA CYS A 101 -1.74 -11.42 13.05
C CYS A 101 -2.94 -10.90 13.83
N SER A 102 -2.70 -10.50 15.08
CA SER A 102 -3.72 -9.93 15.95
C SER A 102 -3.94 -8.44 15.67
N GLU A 103 -5.09 -7.91 16.10
CA GLU A 103 -5.34 -6.47 16.09
C GLU A 103 -4.31 -5.68 16.92
N SER A 104 -3.78 -6.28 17.99
CA SER A 104 -2.74 -5.67 18.83
C SER A 104 -1.44 -5.45 18.04
N TYR A 105 -1.04 -6.44 17.25
CA TYR A 105 0.09 -6.30 16.32
C TYR A 105 -0.16 -5.17 15.32
N ILE A 106 -1.34 -5.15 14.68
CA ILE A 106 -1.70 -4.14 13.67
C ILE A 106 -1.62 -2.73 14.27
N HIS A 107 -2.14 -2.55 15.48
CA HIS A 107 -2.11 -1.28 16.17
C HIS A 107 -0.67 -0.81 16.44
N GLN A 108 0.20 -1.70 16.92
CA GLN A 108 1.59 -1.37 17.19
C GLN A 108 2.37 -1.02 15.91
N ILE A 109 2.18 -1.77 14.82
CA ILE A 109 2.78 -1.44 13.52
C ILE A 109 2.30 -0.10 12.99
N LYS A 110 1.00 0.19 13.11
CA LYS A 110 0.43 1.48 12.71
C LYS A 110 1.01 2.64 13.52
N GLN A 111 1.22 2.46 14.83
CA GLN A 111 1.86 3.46 15.67
C GLN A 111 3.31 3.72 15.25
N LEU A 112 4.10 2.66 14.99
CA LEU A 112 5.46 2.83 14.47
C LEU A 112 5.47 3.59 13.16
N ARG A 113 4.46 3.39 12.31
CA ARG A 113 4.34 4.10 11.04
C ARG A 113 4.15 5.61 11.18
N GLN A 114 3.56 6.03 12.29
CA GLN A 114 3.23 7.43 12.56
C GLN A 114 4.31 8.17 13.35
N LEU A 115 5.40 7.49 13.73
CA LEU A 115 6.49 8.12 14.46
C LEU A 115 7.25 9.10 13.55
N PRO A 116 7.66 10.27 14.09
CA PRO A 116 8.52 11.18 13.35
C PRO A 116 9.91 10.55 13.12
N PRO A 117 10.66 11.03 12.12
CA PRO A 117 12.02 10.57 11.86
C PRO A 117 12.88 10.66 13.11
N ALA A 118 13.81 9.72 13.27
CA ALA A 118 14.71 9.70 14.42
C ALA A 118 15.46 11.06 14.54
N PRO A 119 15.60 11.60 15.76
CA PRO A 119 16.41 12.80 15.97
C PRO A 119 17.88 12.50 15.61
N PRO A 120 18.66 13.52 15.17
CA PRO A 120 20.08 13.36 14.89
C PRO A 120 20.83 12.79 16.11
N GLU A 121 21.83 11.93 15.88
CA GLU A 121 22.72 11.40 16.93
C GLU A 121 23.64 12.51 17.50
N ASP A 122 23.07 13.50 18.20
CA ASP A 122 23.80 14.38 19.11
C ASP A 122 22.86 14.86 20.22
N SER A 123 22.53 13.97 21.16
CA SER A 123 21.93 14.34 22.45
C SER A 123 21.85 13.18 23.46
N ARG A 124 22.78 12.22 23.43
CA ARG A 124 23.00 11.39 24.61
C ARG A 124 23.83 12.19 25.62
N MET A 125 23.12 13.02 26.35
CA MET A 125 23.57 13.69 27.57
C MET A 125 24.26 12.63 28.47
N LYS A 126 25.56 12.82 28.71
CA LYS A 126 26.30 12.01 29.70
C LYS A 126 25.64 12.22 31.07
N PRO A 127 25.47 11.17 31.89
CA PRO A 127 24.89 11.32 33.21
C PRO A 127 25.80 12.17 34.11
N ASP A 128 25.18 13.15 34.78
CA ASP A 128 25.82 14.06 35.73
C ASP A 128 26.53 13.28 36.85
N CYS A 129 27.84 13.49 36.96
CA CYS A 129 28.59 13.18 38.16
C CYS A 129 28.74 14.48 38.96
N ALA A 130 27.93 14.65 40.00
CA ALA A 130 28.17 15.64 41.03
C ALA A 130 29.31 15.16 41.95
N SER A 131 30.39 15.94 42.05
CA SER A 131 31.22 15.99 43.26
C SER A 131 31.97 17.34 43.34
N GLU A 132 31.59 18.13 44.34
CA GLU A 132 32.42 18.97 45.20
C GLU A 132 33.74 19.55 44.65
N ALA A 133 33.83 20.89 44.59
CA ALA A 133 34.62 21.68 45.54
C ALA A 133 34.65 23.17 45.13
N ALA A 134 34.38 24.02 46.11
CA ALA A 134 34.56 25.46 46.05
C ALA A 134 36.06 25.82 45.98
N ASN A 135 36.42 26.84 45.18
CA ASN A 135 37.00 28.07 45.74
C ASN A 135 37.07 29.22 44.71
N GLN A 136 36.92 30.43 45.24
CA GLN A 136 37.08 31.75 44.62
C GLN A 136 38.51 31.91 44.07
N THR A 137 38.84 32.70 43.04
CA THR A 137 38.79 34.17 42.98
C THR A 137 39.02 34.70 41.55
N GLU A 138 38.40 35.85 41.26
CA GLU A 138 38.84 37.02 40.45
C GLU A 138 39.69 36.79 39.18
N THR A 139 39.29 37.31 38.01
CA THR A 139 39.56 38.72 37.65
C THR A 139 38.76 39.21 36.43
N ALA A 140 38.23 40.43 36.62
CA ALA A 140 37.97 41.55 35.69
C ALA A 140 37.84 41.33 34.16
N GLY A 141 36.78 41.91 33.56
CA GLY A 141 36.74 41.97 32.09
C GLY A 141 35.61 42.67 31.32
N ARG A 142 34.81 43.57 31.91
CA ARG A 142 34.19 44.73 31.22
C ARG A 142 33.38 44.46 29.91
N ARG A 143 32.04 44.49 29.96
CA ARG A 143 31.25 45.05 28.83
C ARG A 143 29.88 45.62 29.25
N ARG A 144 29.55 46.70 28.56
CA ARG A 144 28.54 47.73 28.84
C ARG A 144 27.11 47.25 28.64
N SER A 145 26.25 47.97 29.35
CA SER A 145 24.81 47.85 29.51
C SER A 145 23.98 48.46 28.37
N ARG A 146 22.67 48.15 28.48
CA ARG A 146 21.45 48.80 27.94
C ARG A 146 20.96 48.27 26.59
N ALA A 147 19.94 47.40 26.56
CA ALA A 147 18.52 47.58 26.91
C ALA A 147 17.71 47.86 25.64
N TRP A 148 16.71 47.02 25.34
CA TRP A 148 15.55 47.37 24.51
C TRP A 148 14.29 46.61 24.92
N TYR A 149 13.16 47.22 24.54
CA TYR A 149 11.87 47.27 25.22
C TYR A 149 10.96 46.05 25.08
N VAL A 150 10.17 45.82 26.12
CA VAL A 150 8.87 45.13 26.13
C VAL A 150 7.78 46.09 25.65
N ARG A 151 6.85 45.63 24.80
CA ARG A 151 5.45 46.11 24.78
C ARG A 151 4.47 45.00 24.38
N LEU A 152 3.43 44.87 25.20
CA LEU A 152 2.23 44.01 25.11
C LEU A 152 1.03 44.80 24.49
N PRO A 153 -0.13 44.16 24.23
CA PRO A 153 -1.02 44.42 23.08
C PRO A 153 -2.24 45.31 23.41
N LYS A 154 -3.03 45.68 22.38
CA LYS A 154 -4.41 46.14 22.53
C LYS A 154 -5.31 45.70 21.35
N MET A 155 -6.51 45.27 21.72
CA MET A 155 -7.66 44.90 20.87
C MET A 155 -8.43 46.11 20.32
N ALA A 156 -9.20 45.92 19.22
CA ALA A 156 -10.61 46.36 19.05
C ALA A 156 -11.20 45.97 17.67
N ILE A 157 -12.50 45.62 17.65
CA ILE A 157 -13.42 45.35 16.51
C ILE A 157 -14.54 46.44 16.56
N PRO A 158 -15.18 46.89 15.44
CA PRO A 158 -16.52 46.42 14.97
C PRO A 158 -16.72 46.46 13.41
N LEU A 159 -17.40 45.52 12.72
CA LEU A 159 -18.84 45.30 12.38
C LEU A 159 -19.57 46.35 11.49
N LEU A 160 -20.10 45.93 10.31
CA LEU A 160 -21.33 46.42 9.59
C LEU A 160 -21.57 45.52 8.32
N VAL A 161 -22.53 44.57 8.30
CA VAL A 161 -23.94 44.60 7.84
C VAL A 161 -24.16 44.89 6.34
N LEU A 162 -24.65 43.89 5.59
CA LEU A 162 -25.74 44.06 4.62
C LEU A 162 -26.59 42.78 4.53
N VAL A 163 -27.89 42.96 4.74
CA VAL A 163 -29.01 42.00 4.71
C VAL A 163 -29.96 42.45 3.59
N GLY A 164 -30.67 41.51 2.96
CA GLY A 164 -31.98 41.78 2.32
C GLY A 164 -32.18 41.08 0.97
N LEU A 165 -32.89 39.94 0.92
CA LEU A 165 -34.36 39.79 0.66
C LEU A 165 -34.72 40.02 -0.83
N MET A 166 -35.62 39.31 -1.53
CA MET A 166 -36.84 38.51 -1.26
C MET A 166 -37.20 37.83 -2.62
N ALA A 167 -37.60 36.57 -2.73
CA ALA A 167 -38.94 35.95 -2.49
C ALA A 167 -39.93 35.93 -3.69
N LEU A 168 -40.63 34.79 -3.80
CA LEU A 168 -41.93 34.48 -4.46
C LEU A 168 -41.87 34.25 -5.99
N LEU A 169 -42.38 33.14 -6.55
CA LEU A 169 -43.75 32.60 -6.53
C LEU A 169 -43.71 31.04 -6.64
N SER A 170 -44.37 30.24 -5.78
CA SER A 170 -45.78 29.79 -5.79
C SER A 170 -46.04 28.45 -6.50
N ASN A 171 -46.54 27.48 -5.71
CA ASN A 171 -47.54 26.41 -5.97
C ASN A 171 -47.09 25.07 -5.39
N THR A 172 -47.53 24.68 -4.20
CA THR A 172 -48.83 24.04 -3.85
C THR A 172 -49.09 22.71 -4.55
N SER A 173 -49.03 21.61 -3.79
CA SER A 173 -50.13 20.63 -3.75
C SER A 173 -50.19 19.95 -2.38
N GLU A 174 -51.33 20.11 -1.73
CA GLU A 174 -51.78 19.45 -0.50
C GLU A 174 -52.13 17.96 -0.70
N GLY A 175 -52.28 17.26 0.44
CA GLY A 175 -53.05 16.02 0.62
C GLY A 175 -52.30 15.04 1.52
N ARG A 176 -52.36 15.07 2.86
CA ARG A 176 -53.47 14.89 3.83
C ARG A 176 -53.98 13.45 3.98
N GLY A 177 -53.82 12.95 5.21
CA GLY A 177 -54.61 11.89 5.86
C GLY A 177 -53.97 10.50 5.81
N GLU A 178 -54.04 9.64 6.82
CA GLU A 178 -54.49 9.73 8.20
C GLU A 178 -54.02 8.42 8.89
N SER A 179 -53.88 8.46 10.21
CA SER A 179 -53.55 7.36 11.10
C SER A 179 -54.62 6.26 11.16
N VAL A 180 -54.22 4.99 11.28
CA VAL A 180 -55.01 3.94 11.97
C VAL A 180 -54.07 3.03 12.77
N SER A 181 -54.25 3.05 14.09
CA SER A 181 -53.85 2.01 15.04
C SER A 181 -55.06 1.13 15.28
N LEU A 182 -54.90 -0.20 15.24
CA LEU A 182 -55.84 -1.14 15.84
C LEU A 182 -55.10 -2.37 16.41
N LEU A 183 -55.45 -2.63 17.66
CA LEU A 183 -55.01 -3.69 18.57
C LEU A 183 -55.40 -5.10 18.10
N GLY A 184 -54.65 -6.09 18.57
CA GLY A 184 -55.06 -7.49 18.57
C GLY A 184 -54.08 -8.38 19.32
N GLY A 185 -54.21 -8.44 20.66
CA GLY A 185 -53.51 -9.41 21.50
C GLY A 185 -54.30 -10.70 21.65
N GLY A 186 -53.59 -11.82 21.78
CA GLY A 186 -54.12 -13.12 22.18
C GLY A 186 -53.02 -13.98 22.81
N LYS A 187 -53.20 -14.36 24.09
CA LYS A 187 -52.35 -15.26 24.89
C LYS A 187 -52.79 -16.73 24.73
N ALA A 188 -51.83 -17.66 24.86
CA ALA A 188 -51.88 -18.99 25.50
C ALA A 188 -50.58 -19.74 25.12
N ASP A 189 -49.91 -20.59 25.87
CA ASP A 189 -49.88 -21.01 27.28
C ASP A 189 -48.52 -21.70 27.49
N ALA A 190 -48.02 -21.73 28.72
CA ALA A 190 -46.79 -22.42 29.12
C ALA A 190 -47.12 -23.63 30.00
N ALA A 191 -46.65 -24.81 29.59
CA ALA A 191 -46.35 -26.04 30.34
C ALA A 191 -46.15 -27.16 29.29
N ASP A 192 -45.21 -28.08 29.32
CA ASP A 192 -44.41 -28.66 30.39
C ASP A 192 -43.26 -29.45 29.72
N LEU A 193 -42.09 -29.58 30.38
CA LEU A 193 -41.20 -30.76 30.41
C LEU A 193 -39.79 -30.42 30.97
N ASN A 194 -39.69 -30.68 32.27
CA ASN A 194 -38.57 -30.91 33.18
C ASN A 194 -37.18 -31.41 32.62
N MET A 195 -36.11 -30.66 32.96
CA MET A 195 -34.80 -31.04 33.58
C MET A 195 -33.81 -32.03 32.90
N PRO A 196 -32.52 -32.12 33.34
CA PRO A 196 -31.45 -31.11 33.36
C PRO A 196 -30.19 -31.62 32.60
N VAL A 197 -29.43 -30.78 31.89
CA VAL A 197 -28.11 -31.21 31.35
C VAL A 197 -27.06 -30.12 31.52
N ALA A 198 -26.00 -30.48 32.23
CA ALA A 198 -24.81 -29.70 32.47
C ALA A 198 -24.18 -29.21 31.16
N VAL A 199 -23.78 -27.94 31.12
CA VAL A 199 -22.98 -27.36 30.03
C VAL A 199 -21.50 -27.75 30.27
N PRO A 200 -20.84 -28.54 29.41
CA PRO A 200 -19.40 -28.73 29.48
C PRO A 200 -18.68 -27.56 28.78
N PRO A 201 -17.48 -27.16 29.22
CA PRO A 201 -16.77 -26.02 28.66
C PRO A 201 -16.24 -26.33 27.24
N LEU A 202 -16.86 -25.70 26.24
CA LEU A 202 -16.52 -25.76 24.81
C LEU A 202 -15.26 -24.95 24.44
N ILE A 203 -14.33 -24.72 25.39
CA ILE A 203 -13.09 -23.96 25.12
C ILE A 203 -11.89 -24.90 24.91
N HIS A 204 -11.94 -26.13 25.43
CA HIS A 204 -10.79 -27.04 25.31
C HIS A 204 -10.75 -27.85 24.01
N ARG A 205 -11.89 -28.03 23.33
CA ARG A 205 -11.99 -28.87 22.12
C ARG A 205 -11.61 -28.12 20.82
N LEU A 206 -11.64 -26.78 20.83
CA LEU A 206 -11.13 -25.95 19.72
C LEU A 206 -9.59 -25.85 19.72
N TYR A 207 -8.92 -26.25 20.81
CA TYR A 207 -7.47 -26.16 20.96
C TYR A 207 -6.73 -27.38 20.37
N GLU A 208 -7.32 -28.57 20.39
CA GLU A 208 -6.68 -29.78 19.87
C GLU A 208 -6.84 -29.92 18.34
N ASP A 209 -8.01 -29.56 17.79
CA ASP A 209 -8.26 -29.63 16.35
C ASP A 209 -7.56 -28.50 15.57
N GLY A 210 -7.36 -27.32 16.19
CA GLY A 210 -6.64 -26.20 15.60
C GLY A 210 -5.14 -26.45 15.42
N ALA A 211 -4.51 -27.16 16.37
CA ALA A 211 -3.10 -27.53 16.27
C ALA A 211 -2.84 -28.62 15.21
N ALA A 212 -3.81 -29.52 15.00
CA ALA A 212 -3.76 -30.52 13.94
C ALA A 212 -3.97 -29.87 12.55
N TYR A 213 -4.87 -28.90 12.44
CA TYR A 213 -5.07 -28.12 11.21
C TYR A 213 -3.88 -27.23 10.87
N ALA A 214 -3.27 -26.57 11.86
CA ALA A 214 -2.05 -25.78 11.67
C ALA A 214 -0.87 -26.65 11.20
N LYS A 215 -0.72 -27.87 11.75
CA LYS A 215 0.29 -28.84 11.24
C LYS A 215 0.00 -29.32 9.83
N ALA A 216 -1.26 -29.48 9.43
CA ALA A 216 -1.63 -29.87 8.07
C ALA A 216 -1.43 -28.72 7.06
N ALA A 217 -1.67 -27.47 7.46
CA ALA A 217 -1.42 -26.28 6.64
C ALA A 217 0.08 -25.97 6.48
N VAL A 218 0.92 -26.31 7.47
CA VAL A 218 2.38 -26.16 7.42
C VAL A 218 3.06 -27.28 6.61
N ALA A 219 2.38 -28.41 6.37
CA ALA A 219 2.97 -29.59 5.72
C ALA A 219 2.71 -29.72 4.20
N ALA A 220 2.14 -28.70 3.53
CA ALA A 220 1.91 -28.77 2.09
C ALA A 220 2.19 -27.44 1.38
N ARG A 221 3.48 -27.13 1.19
CA ARG A 221 3.96 -26.66 -0.12
C ARG A 221 5.47 -26.80 -0.24
N ALA A 222 5.89 -27.63 -1.18
CA ALA A 222 7.26 -27.72 -1.63
C ALA A 222 7.64 -26.43 -2.40
N PRO A 223 8.94 -26.10 -2.55
CA PRO A 223 9.41 -24.81 -3.09
C PRO A 223 9.17 -24.59 -4.60
N ASP A 224 8.42 -25.45 -5.27
CA ASP A 224 8.28 -25.44 -6.75
C ASP A 224 6.84 -25.15 -7.23
N ASP A 225 5.98 -24.72 -6.31
CA ASP A 225 4.56 -24.47 -6.60
C ASP A 225 4.29 -22.96 -6.66
N GLN A 226 4.65 -22.34 -7.79
CA GLN A 226 4.08 -21.04 -8.18
C GLN A 226 2.55 -21.19 -8.14
N PRO A 227 1.79 -20.27 -7.51
CA PRO A 227 0.34 -20.38 -7.48
C PRO A 227 -0.20 -20.48 -8.91
N GLU A 228 -1.00 -21.52 -9.21
CA GLU A 228 -1.51 -21.85 -10.55
C GLU A 228 -2.38 -20.76 -11.23
N GLY A 229 -2.46 -19.54 -10.71
CA GLY A 229 -3.38 -18.50 -11.15
C GLY A 229 -2.86 -17.56 -12.25
N TYR A 230 -1.53 -17.44 -12.45
CA TYR A 230 -0.98 -16.49 -13.42
C TYR A 230 0.38 -16.87 -14.00
N LYS A 231 0.72 -16.32 -15.17
CA LYS A 231 2.05 -16.50 -15.80
C LYS A 231 2.77 -15.17 -15.91
N ILE A 232 4.08 -15.17 -15.70
CA ILE A 232 4.95 -14.05 -16.06
C ILE A 232 5.49 -14.28 -17.47
N ILE A 233 5.33 -13.31 -18.36
CA ILE A 233 5.80 -13.36 -19.74
C ILE A 233 7.04 -12.49 -19.87
N ASP A 234 8.15 -13.10 -20.29
CA ASP A 234 9.34 -12.38 -20.74
C ASP A 234 9.13 -11.91 -22.19
N ILE A 235 9.23 -10.60 -22.43
CA ILE A 235 9.07 -9.98 -23.75
C ILE A 235 10.40 -9.72 -24.47
N SER A 236 11.48 -10.42 -24.08
CA SER A 236 12.87 -10.25 -24.55
C SER A 236 13.11 -10.34 -26.07
N GLY A 237 12.13 -10.75 -26.88
CA GLY A 237 12.25 -10.88 -28.34
C GLY A 237 11.53 -9.82 -29.20
N SER A 238 10.69 -8.96 -28.60
CA SER A 238 9.89 -7.99 -29.36
C SER A 238 10.29 -6.56 -29.01
N GLU A 239 10.73 -5.76 -29.99
CA GLU A 239 11.02 -4.34 -29.75
C GLU A 239 9.77 -3.58 -29.28
N LYS A 240 8.56 -4.04 -29.63
CA LYS A 240 7.28 -3.53 -29.13
C LYS A 240 6.32 -4.70 -28.87
N PHE A 241 5.74 -4.75 -27.67
CA PHE A 241 4.78 -5.80 -27.29
C PHE A 241 3.36 -5.22 -27.18
N PHE A 242 2.40 -5.78 -27.93
CA PHE A 242 1.04 -5.22 -28.04
C PHE A 242 -0.08 -6.16 -27.57
N GLY A 243 0.14 -7.46 -27.55
CA GLY A 243 -0.94 -8.44 -27.41
C GLY A 243 -0.45 -9.79 -26.95
N LEU A 244 -1.37 -10.63 -26.50
CA LEU A 244 -1.07 -11.95 -25.95
C LEU A 244 -1.58 -13.07 -26.87
N PRO A 245 -1.04 -14.30 -26.76
CA PRO A 245 -1.68 -15.46 -27.34
C PRO A 245 -3.10 -15.64 -26.78
N GLU A 246 -3.92 -16.40 -27.50
CA GLU A 246 -5.25 -16.78 -27.02
C GLU A 246 -5.17 -17.47 -25.65
N HIS A 247 -6.26 -17.37 -24.88
CA HIS A 247 -6.41 -17.84 -23.50
C HIS A 247 -5.70 -17.01 -22.42
N TYR A 248 -4.93 -15.99 -22.80
CA TYR A 248 -4.27 -15.09 -21.85
C TYR A 248 -4.89 -13.70 -21.83
N VAL A 249 -4.78 -13.03 -20.68
CA VAL A 249 -5.16 -11.62 -20.51
C VAL A 249 -4.20 -10.93 -19.55
N ALA A 250 -3.83 -9.68 -19.85
CA ALA A 250 -3.06 -8.82 -18.94
C ALA A 250 -3.87 -7.58 -18.57
N LEU A 251 -3.94 -7.30 -17.27
CA LEU A 251 -4.40 -6.03 -16.74
C LEU A 251 -3.16 -5.19 -16.40
N THR A 252 -3.04 -4.03 -17.03
CA THR A 252 -1.94 -3.09 -16.79
C THR A 252 -2.47 -1.75 -16.30
N PHE A 253 -1.77 -1.11 -15.36
CA PHE A 253 -2.20 0.11 -14.69
C PHE A 253 -1.14 1.20 -14.81
N ASP A 254 -1.49 2.30 -15.46
CA ASP A 254 -0.60 3.44 -15.73
C ASP A 254 -0.83 4.59 -14.73
N ASP A 255 0.02 5.62 -14.81
CA ASP A 255 -0.01 6.89 -14.07
C ASP A 255 0.20 6.85 -12.55
N GLY A 256 0.20 5.66 -11.96
CA GLY A 256 0.50 5.46 -10.55
C GLY A 256 1.96 5.81 -10.17
N PRO A 257 2.34 5.58 -8.90
CA PRO A 257 1.45 5.21 -7.81
C PRO A 257 0.62 6.41 -7.33
N SER A 258 -0.65 6.15 -7.04
CA SER A 258 -1.60 7.09 -6.46
C SER A 258 -2.14 6.54 -5.13
N PRO A 259 -3.03 7.27 -4.42
CA PRO A 259 -3.74 6.72 -3.26
C PRO A 259 -4.55 5.44 -3.56
N ARG A 260 -4.76 5.10 -4.84
CA ARG A 260 -5.52 3.94 -5.29
C ARG A 260 -4.69 2.70 -5.54
N THR A 261 -3.38 2.82 -5.75
CA THR A 261 -2.50 1.67 -6.02
C THR A 261 -2.80 0.52 -5.06
N LYS A 262 -2.86 0.82 -3.75
CA LYS A 262 -3.17 -0.17 -2.73
C LYS A 262 -4.53 -0.84 -2.94
N GLN A 263 -5.57 -0.08 -3.25
CA GLN A 263 -6.93 -0.61 -3.47
C GLN A 263 -6.95 -1.55 -4.68
N ILE A 264 -6.27 -1.17 -5.76
CA ILE A 264 -6.17 -2.00 -6.97
C ILE A 264 -5.41 -3.29 -6.65
N VAL A 265 -4.24 -3.19 -6.01
CA VAL A 265 -3.45 -4.35 -5.58
C VAL A 265 -4.28 -5.28 -4.68
N ASP A 266 -5.04 -4.72 -3.73
CA ASP A 266 -5.89 -5.51 -2.83
C ASP A 266 -6.96 -6.30 -3.58
N ILE A 267 -7.66 -5.67 -4.54
CA ILE A 267 -8.64 -6.34 -5.38
C ILE A 267 -7.98 -7.46 -6.20
N LEU A 268 -6.83 -7.20 -6.83
CA LEU A 268 -6.11 -8.22 -7.60
C LEU A 268 -5.70 -9.40 -6.73
N THR A 269 -5.15 -9.15 -5.53
CA THR A 269 -4.79 -10.20 -4.58
C THR A 269 -6.00 -10.99 -4.09
N GLU A 270 -7.12 -10.33 -3.76
CA GLU A 270 -8.36 -10.98 -3.31
C GLU A 270 -8.91 -11.94 -4.38
N HIS A 271 -8.83 -11.54 -5.64
CA HIS A 271 -9.24 -12.38 -6.76
C HIS A 271 -8.16 -13.37 -7.25
N GLN A 272 -7.01 -13.43 -6.57
CA GLN A 272 -5.88 -14.32 -6.90
C GLN A 272 -5.33 -14.11 -8.33
N VAL A 273 -5.32 -12.87 -8.80
CA VAL A 273 -4.80 -12.48 -10.12
C VAL A 273 -3.62 -11.53 -9.99
N VAL A 274 -2.83 -11.43 -11.06
CA VAL A 274 -1.68 -10.52 -11.14
C VAL A 274 -1.99 -9.32 -12.04
N GLY A 275 -1.32 -8.20 -11.80
CA GLY A 275 -1.31 -7.03 -12.67
C GLY A 275 0.10 -6.49 -12.91
N THR A 276 0.24 -5.65 -13.92
CA THR A 276 1.48 -4.89 -14.20
C THR A 276 1.24 -3.40 -13.98
N PHE A 277 2.01 -2.76 -13.10
CA PHE A 277 1.89 -1.35 -12.77
C PHE A 277 3.03 -0.56 -13.38
N LEU A 278 2.71 0.40 -14.24
CA LEU A 278 3.68 1.26 -14.91
C LEU A 278 3.67 2.60 -14.17
N PHE A 279 4.68 2.81 -13.34
CA PHE A 279 4.72 3.95 -12.42
C PHE A 279 5.50 5.13 -12.97
N VAL A 280 4.96 6.33 -12.76
CA VAL A 280 5.63 7.61 -13.03
C VAL A 280 6.63 7.89 -11.91
N GLY A 281 7.88 8.19 -12.25
CA GLY A 281 8.97 8.34 -11.27
C GLY A 281 8.72 9.41 -10.20
N LYS A 282 8.19 10.59 -10.59
CA LYS A 282 7.76 11.63 -9.64
C LYS A 282 6.66 11.17 -8.69
N ASN A 283 5.79 10.26 -9.11
CA ASN A 283 4.75 9.69 -8.26
C ASN A 283 5.35 8.63 -7.33
N ALA A 284 6.26 7.78 -7.83
CA ALA A 284 6.99 6.80 -7.04
C ALA A 284 7.78 7.45 -5.89
N LYS A 285 8.45 8.57 -6.16
CA LYS A 285 9.15 9.36 -5.13
C LYS A 285 8.20 9.94 -4.08
N ARG A 286 6.95 10.24 -4.45
CA ARG A 286 5.93 10.80 -3.55
C ARG A 286 5.16 9.74 -2.77
N ASN A 287 4.96 8.56 -3.35
CA ASN A 287 4.19 7.46 -2.76
C ASN A 287 5.02 6.15 -2.75
N PRO A 288 6.18 6.14 -2.09
CA PRO A 288 7.10 4.99 -2.13
C PRO A 288 6.47 3.72 -1.56
N ASP A 289 5.69 3.85 -0.49
CA ASP A 289 4.98 2.75 0.17
C ASP A 289 4.06 1.99 -0.79
N ALA A 290 3.43 2.68 -1.74
CA ALA A 290 2.54 2.06 -2.71
C ALA A 290 3.31 1.22 -3.74
N VAL A 291 4.48 1.68 -4.18
CA VAL A 291 5.38 0.93 -5.07
C VAL A 291 5.88 -0.33 -4.38
N ILE A 292 6.37 -0.18 -3.15
CA ILE A 292 6.82 -1.28 -2.29
C ILE A 292 5.70 -2.28 -2.16
N TYR A 293 4.51 -1.83 -1.76
CA TYR A 293 3.37 -2.70 -1.54
C TYR A 293 3.00 -3.50 -2.79
N ALA A 294 2.91 -2.85 -3.95
CA ALA A 294 2.61 -3.54 -5.21
C ALA A 294 3.64 -4.65 -5.49
N SER A 295 4.94 -4.34 -5.37
CA SER A 295 6.03 -5.31 -5.58
C SER A 295 5.99 -6.46 -4.55
N GLU A 296 5.79 -6.17 -3.27
CA GLU A 296 5.73 -7.19 -2.20
C GLU A 296 4.53 -8.13 -2.35
N GLN A 297 3.43 -7.65 -2.94
CA GLN A 297 2.24 -8.46 -3.26
C GLN A 297 2.37 -9.25 -4.58
N GLY A 298 3.56 -9.25 -5.20
CA GLY A 298 3.83 -10.05 -6.39
C GLY A 298 3.34 -9.42 -7.71
N MET A 299 2.99 -8.13 -7.69
CA MET A 299 2.66 -7.40 -8.92
C MET A 299 3.92 -7.05 -9.69
N SER A 300 3.82 -7.01 -11.01
CA SER A 300 4.92 -6.52 -11.84
C SER A 300 4.98 -4.99 -11.79
N VAL A 301 6.20 -4.44 -11.70
CA VAL A 301 6.45 -2.98 -11.65
C VAL A 301 7.28 -2.59 -12.87
N GLY A 302 6.83 -1.57 -13.59
CA GLY A 302 7.50 -1.00 -14.75
C GLY A 302 7.58 0.52 -14.71
N ASN A 303 8.32 1.07 -15.66
CA ASN A 303 8.62 2.47 -15.83
C ASN A 303 7.57 3.17 -16.71
N HIS A 304 7.10 4.35 -16.29
CA HIS A 304 6.20 5.20 -17.07
C HIS A 304 6.71 6.64 -17.23
N SER A 305 8.02 6.79 -17.46
CA SER A 305 8.78 8.06 -17.45
C SER A 305 8.82 8.77 -16.10
N TRP A 306 9.61 9.83 -16.00
CA TRP A 306 9.80 10.54 -14.73
C TRP A 306 8.64 11.46 -14.44
N ASP A 307 8.12 12.18 -15.43
CA ASP A 307 7.03 13.14 -15.22
C ASP A 307 5.89 13.13 -16.23
N HIS A 308 5.77 12.04 -17.00
CA HIS A 308 4.66 11.81 -17.91
C HIS A 308 4.59 12.80 -19.10
N ARG A 309 5.73 13.42 -19.45
CA ARG A 309 5.83 14.20 -20.68
C ARG A 309 5.90 13.29 -21.91
N GLU A 310 5.47 13.81 -23.05
CA GLU A 310 5.56 13.09 -24.32
C GLU A 310 7.02 13.02 -24.78
N LEU A 311 7.65 11.85 -24.62
CA LEU A 311 9.10 11.69 -24.78
C LEU A 311 9.59 11.86 -26.23
N THR A 312 8.72 11.68 -27.23
CA THR A 312 9.03 11.94 -28.65
C THR A 312 9.21 13.43 -28.97
N LYS A 313 8.87 14.32 -28.02
CA LYS A 313 8.98 15.78 -28.17
C LYS A 313 10.15 16.40 -27.41
N VAL A 314 10.99 15.60 -26.76
CA VAL A 314 12.15 16.07 -26.00
C VAL A 314 13.46 15.55 -26.60
N THR A 315 14.59 16.04 -26.09
CA THR A 315 15.90 15.63 -26.60
C THR A 315 16.22 14.19 -26.22
N LEU A 316 17.11 13.52 -26.96
CA LEU A 316 17.57 12.17 -26.61
C LEU A 316 18.15 12.11 -25.18
N GLN A 317 18.84 13.16 -24.73
CA GLN A 317 19.35 13.21 -23.35
C GLN A 317 18.19 13.26 -22.34
N ASP A 318 17.18 14.11 -22.58
CA ASP A 318 15.99 14.16 -21.71
C ASP A 318 15.23 12.82 -21.70
N GLN A 319 15.15 12.14 -22.86
CA GLN A 319 14.57 10.78 -22.94
C GLN A 319 15.34 9.83 -22.02
N GLN A 320 16.67 9.84 -22.07
CA GLN A 320 17.51 8.97 -21.24
C GLN A 320 17.34 9.29 -19.76
N ASP A 321 17.35 10.56 -19.38
CA ASP A 321 17.22 10.99 -17.99
C ASP A 321 15.84 10.61 -17.40
N GLU A 322 14.76 10.82 -18.15
CA GLU A 322 13.39 10.45 -17.74
C GLU A 322 13.27 8.93 -17.47
N LEU A 323 13.95 8.11 -18.26
CA LEU A 323 13.97 6.66 -18.09
C LEU A 323 14.85 6.25 -16.90
N SER A 324 16.08 6.78 -16.82
CA SER A 324 17.04 6.36 -15.80
C SER A 324 16.66 6.82 -14.40
N ASP A 325 16.15 8.05 -14.25
CA ASP A 325 15.74 8.59 -12.95
C ASP A 325 14.57 7.80 -12.37
N THR A 326 13.64 7.39 -13.25
CA THR A 326 12.50 6.56 -12.87
C THR A 326 12.93 5.16 -12.47
N ASN A 327 13.78 4.51 -13.26
CA ASN A 327 14.34 3.21 -12.91
C ASN A 327 15.08 3.27 -11.58
N GLN A 328 15.96 4.26 -11.37
CA GLN A 328 16.72 4.39 -10.13
C GLN A 328 15.81 4.43 -8.89
N VAL A 329 14.73 5.22 -8.94
CA VAL A 329 13.77 5.27 -7.83
C VAL A 329 13.04 3.94 -7.66
N LEU A 330 12.50 3.37 -8.73
CA LEU A 330 11.72 2.13 -8.64
C LEU A 330 12.57 0.93 -8.19
N GLU A 331 13.78 0.77 -8.72
CA GLU A 331 14.73 -0.27 -8.34
C GLU A 331 15.20 -0.10 -6.88
N SER A 332 15.38 1.14 -6.41
CA SER A 332 15.71 1.39 -5.00
C SER A 332 14.59 0.98 -4.03
N LEU A 333 13.33 1.10 -4.45
CA LEU A 333 12.16 0.78 -3.63
C LEU A 333 11.79 -0.71 -3.68
N THR A 334 11.92 -1.32 -4.85
CA THR A 334 11.56 -2.72 -5.10
C THR A 334 12.71 -3.68 -4.85
N HIS A 335 13.96 -3.22 -4.97
CA HIS A 335 15.17 -4.05 -5.01
C HIS A 335 15.13 -5.12 -6.12
N GLN A 336 14.47 -4.79 -7.23
CA GLN A 336 14.36 -5.60 -8.44
C GLN A 336 14.75 -4.73 -9.64
N ALA A 337 15.32 -5.34 -10.68
CA ALA A 337 15.59 -4.64 -11.93
C ALA A 337 14.27 -4.23 -12.60
N VAL A 338 14.17 -2.98 -13.04
CA VAL A 338 13.00 -2.49 -13.78
C VAL A 338 13.31 -2.53 -15.26
N THR A 339 12.73 -3.52 -15.93
CA THR A 339 13.00 -3.88 -17.32
C THR A 339 11.85 -3.50 -18.25
N LEU A 340 10.69 -3.13 -17.72
CA LEU A 340 9.52 -2.74 -18.51
C LEU A 340 9.43 -1.23 -18.58
N PHE A 341 9.06 -0.73 -19.75
CA PHE A 341 8.74 0.67 -19.97
C PHE A 341 7.50 0.79 -20.84
N ARG A 342 6.57 1.66 -20.46
CA ARG A 342 5.50 2.13 -21.33
C ARG A 342 5.66 3.64 -21.56
N PRO A 343 5.71 4.11 -22.81
CA PRO A 343 5.80 5.53 -23.08
C PRO A 343 4.47 6.23 -22.78
N PRO A 344 4.50 7.42 -22.15
CA PRO A 344 3.32 8.27 -22.02
C PRO A 344 2.61 8.47 -23.37
N TYR A 345 1.28 8.42 -23.34
CA TYR A 345 0.40 8.54 -24.53
C TYR A 345 0.61 7.45 -25.61
N GLY A 346 1.40 6.41 -25.33
CA GLY A 346 1.79 5.41 -26.34
C GLY A 346 2.72 5.97 -27.43
N ALA A 347 3.27 7.18 -27.23
CA ALA A 347 4.06 7.87 -28.23
C ALA A 347 5.46 7.24 -28.37
N VAL A 348 5.78 6.75 -29.57
CA VAL A 348 7.06 6.08 -29.86
C VAL A 348 7.70 6.60 -31.15
N ASP A 349 9.02 6.76 -31.12
CA ASP A 349 9.88 7.01 -32.27
C ASP A 349 11.20 6.23 -32.14
N ASP A 350 12.01 6.21 -33.20
CA ASP A 350 13.27 5.46 -33.21
C ASP A 350 14.29 5.96 -32.17
N SER A 351 14.25 7.26 -31.84
CA SER A 351 15.11 7.85 -30.81
C SER A 351 14.79 7.26 -29.44
N LEU A 352 13.50 7.26 -29.07
CA LEU A 352 13.02 6.73 -27.81
C LEU A 352 13.22 5.21 -27.72
N MET A 353 12.99 4.47 -28.81
CA MET A 353 13.27 3.04 -28.87
C MET A 353 14.76 2.76 -28.62
N SER A 354 15.65 3.58 -29.19
CA SER A 354 17.10 3.49 -28.95
C SER A 354 17.48 3.83 -27.51
N ALA A 355 16.86 4.86 -26.92
CA ALA A 355 17.07 5.24 -25.53
C ALA A 355 16.65 4.12 -24.57
N ALA A 356 15.44 3.56 -24.76
CA ALA A 356 14.94 2.44 -23.96
C ALA A 356 15.85 1.21 -24.08
N LYS A 357 16.24 0.83 -25.30
CA LYS A 357 17.14 -0.31 -25.55
C LYS A 357 18.50 -0.15 -24.88
N LYS A 358 19.08 1.06 -24.89
CA LYS A 358 20.37 1.34 -24.20
C LYS A 358 20.28 1.15 -22.68
N GLN A 359 19.08 1.27 -22.10
CA GLN A 359 18.83 1.05 -20.68
C GLN A 359 18.24 -0.34 -20.38
N ASN A 360 18.26 -1.25 -21.36
CA ASN A 360 17.67 -2.60 -21.25
C ASN A 360 16.17 -2.60 -20.94
N LEU A 361 15.47 -1.54 -21.31
CA LEU A 361 14.02 -1.42 -21.16
C LEU A 361 13.30 -2.02 -22.37
N LYS A 362 12.27 -2.81 -22.08
CA LYS A 362 11.38 -3.46 -23.03
C LYS A 362 10.10 -2.62 -23.12
N VAL A 363 9.72 -2.24 -24.35
CA VAL A 363 8.58 -1.35 -24.57
C VAL A 363 7.27 -2.15 -24.60
N LEU A 364 6.45 -1.95 -23.57
CA LEU A 364 5.14 -2.57 -23.40
C LEU A 364 4.03 -1.58 -23.79
N LEU A 365 3.29 -1.91 -24.84
CA LEU A 365 2.11 -1.17 -25.28
C LEU A 365 0.84 -1.98 -24.94
N TRP A 366 -0.26 -1.74 -25.64
CA TRP A 366 -1.54 -2.38 -25.43
C TRP A 366 -2.29 -2.58 -26.75
N ASN A 367 -3.28 -3.46 -26.74
CA ASN A 367 -4.23 -3.66 -27.85
C ASN A 367 -5.69 -3.57 -27.39
N ARG A 368 -5.92 -3.25 -26.12
CA ARG A 368 -7.24 -3.02 -25.51
C ARG A 368 -7.18 -1.77 -24.65
N ASP A 369 -8.04 -0.82 -24.96
CA ASP A 369 -8.15 0.47 -24.27
C ASP A 369 -9.63 0.71 -23.95
N PRO A 370 -10.05 0.52 -22.69
CA PRO A 370 -11.40 0.81 -22.24
C PRO A 370 -11.70 2.31 -22.10
N GLU A 371 -10.72 3.19 -22.30
CA GLU A 371 -10.80 4.63 -22.08
C GLU A 371 -11.31 4.98 -20.68
N ASP A 372 -10.82 4.27 -19.66
CA ASP A 372 -11.25 4.43 -18.27
C ASP A 372 -10.98 5.83 -17.70
N TRP A 373 -9.93 6.49 -18.19
CA TRP A 373 -9.62 7.90 -17.94
C TRP A 373 -10.72 8.88 -18.40
N ASN A 374 -11.59 8.47 -19.33
CA ASN A 374 -12.72 9.25 -19.83
C ASN A 374 -14.09 8.70 -19.39
N ALA A 375 -14.10 7.61 -18.62
CA ALA A 375 -15.33 6.95 -18.20
C ALA A 375 -16.10 7.81 -17.18
N LYS A 376 -17.41 7.96 -17.39
CA LYS A 376 -18.27 8.72 -16.46
C LYS A 376 -18.65 7.90 -15.23
N LYS A 377 -18.72 6.58 -15.38
CA LYS A 377 -19.10 5.63 -14.35
C LYS A 377 -18.44 4.26 -14.59
N PRO A 378 -18.31 3.41 -13.55
CA PRO A 378 -17.65 2.10 -13.67
C PRO A 378 -18.26 1.20 -14.76
N GLU A 379 -19.57 1.31 -15.00
CA GLU A 379 -20.28 0.48 -15.98
C GLU A 379 -19.91 0.81 -17.43
N ASP A 380 -19.32 1.98 -17.70
CA ASP A 380 -18.81 2.29 -19.03
C ASP A 380 -17.54 1.47 -19.33
N ILE A 381 -16.68 1.29 -18.33
CA ILE A 381 -15.47 0.45 -18.41
C ILE A 381 -15.88 -1.02 -18.56
N ILE A 382 -16.78 -1.51 -17.70
CA ILE A 382 -17.24 -2.92 -17.73
C ILE A 382 -17.86 -3.24 -19.10
N ARG A 383 -18.65 -2.32 -19.67
CA ARG A 383 -19.28 -2.51 -20.98
C ARG A 383 -18.26 -2.77 -22.09
N TYR A 384 -17.12 -2.08 -22.06
CA TYR A 384 -16.06 -2.31 -23.04
C TYR A 384 -15.58 -3.78 -23.05
N PHE A 385 -15.38 -4.38 -21.87
CA PHE A 385 -14.94 -5.78 -21.75
C PHE A 385 -15.94 -6.77 -22.36
N HIS A 386 -17.23 -6.45 -22.34
CA HIS A 386 -18.27 -7.26 -22.99
C HIS A 386 -18.37 -7.05 -24.51
N GLN A 387 -17.80 -5.97 -25.05
CA GLN A 387 -17.89 -5.62 -26.47
C GLN A 387 -16.69 -6.10 -27.29
N VAL A 388 -15.58 -6.42 -26.64
CA VAL A 388 -14.34 -6.85 -27.28
C VAL A 388 -14.00 -8.29 -26.95
N LYS A 389 -13.23 -8.94 -27.83
CA LYS A 389 -12.63 -10.24 -27.51
C LYS A 389 -11.59 -10.06 -26.40
N ALA A 390 -11.87 -10.64 -25.23
CA ALA A 390 -11.03 -10.54 -24.04
C ALA A 390 -9.72 -11.33 -24.14
N SER A 391 -9.80 -12.54 -24.68
CA SER A 391 -8.65 -13.40 -24.96
C SER A 391 -7.62 -12.69 -25.85
N GLY A 392 -6.33 -12.77 -25.48
CA GLY A 392 -5.22 -12.11 -26.16
C GLY A 392 -5.05 -10.62 -25.83
N GLY A 393 -5.82 -10.10 -24.86
CA GLY A 393 -5.86 -8.69 -24.52
C GLY A 393 -4.76 -8.25 -23.56
N VAL A 394 -4.02 -7.21 -23.92
CA VAL A 394 -3.25 -6.38 -22.99
C VAL A 394 -4.06 -5.11 -22.80
N TYR A 395 -4.69 -4.99 -21.63
CA TYR A 395 -5.56 -3.87 -21.28
C TYR A 395 -4.77 -2.77 -20.60
N VAL A 396 -4.82 -1.57 -21.16
CA VAL A 396 -4.40 -0.35 -20.46
C VAL A 396 -5.54 0.14 -19.58
N LEU A 397 -5.25 0.36 -18.31
CA LEU A 397 -6.12 0.97 -17.32
C LEU A 397 -5.28 2.02 -16.58
N HIS A 398 -5.93 2.91 -15.85
CA HIS A 398 -5.31 3.96 -15.07
C HIS A 398 -5.76 3.85 -13.61
N GLU A 399 -4.96 4.40 -12.71
CA GLU A 399 -5.33 4.46 -11.30
C GLU A 399 -6.44 5.50 -11.02
N ASP A 400 -7.67 5.18 -11.43
CA ASP A 400 -8.86 6.02 -11.27
C ASP A 400 -9.94 5.39 -10.34
N ASN A 401 -10.81 6.25 -9.80
CA ASN A 401 -11.96 5.90 -8.96
C ASN A 401 -12.91 4.92 -9.65
N ASN A 402 -13.21 5.15 -10.92
CA ASN A 402 -14.11 4.31 -11.70
C ASN A 402 -13.47 2.96 -12.00
N THR A 403 -12.17 2.94 -12.28
CA THR A 403 -11.39 1.71 -12.46
C THR A 403 -11.41 0.84 -11.22
N VAL A 404 -11.12 1.40 -10.04
CA VAL A 404 -11.20 0.68 -8.75
C VAL A 404 -12.57 0.03 -8.55
N LYS A 405 -13.66 0.74 -8.85
CA LYS A 405 -15.03 0.23 -8.69
C LYS A 405 -15.41 -0.81 -9.75
N ALA A 406 -14.88 -0.70 -10.97
CA ALA A 406 -15.16 -1.61 -12.06
C ALA A 406 -14.37 -2.92 -11.95
N LEU A 407 -13.19 -2.87 -11.33
CA LEU A 407 -12.20 -3.93 -11.36
C LEU A 407 -12.70 -5.30 -10.87
N PRO A 408 -13.48 -5.43 -9.77
CA PRO A 408 -14.00 -6.73 -9.34
C PRO A 408 -14.88 -7.41 -10.40
N ALA A 409 -15.76 -6.64 -11.05
CA ALA A 409 -16.64 -7.15 -12.10
C ALA A 409 -15.87 -7.51 -13.38
N ILE A 410 -14.84 -6.72 -13.70
CA ILE A 410 -13.93 -7.01 -14.82
C ILE A 410 -13.20 -8.35 -14.58
N ILE A 411 -12.60 -8.53 -13.40
CA ILE A 411 -11.86 -9.76 -13.09
C ILE A 411 -12.78 -10.96 -13.11
N GLN A 412 -13.96 -10.87 -12.49
CA GLN A 412 -14.94 -11.96 -12.52
C GLN A 412 -15.32 -12.34 -13.95
N TYR A 413 -15.63 -11.35 -14.80
CA TYR A 413 -15.96 -11.61 -16.20
C TYR A 413 -14.82 -12.34 -16.93
N LEU A 414 -13.57 -11.91 -16.74
CA LEU A 414 -12.40 -12.55 -17.37
C LEU A 414 -12.16 -13.97 -16.86
N GLN A 415 -12.40 -14.23 -15.56
CA GLN A 415 -12.31 -15.56 -14.95
C GLN A 415 -13.41 -16.50 -15.47
N ASP A 416 -14.63 -16.00 -15.66
CA ASP A 416 -15.75 -16.76 -16.24
C ASP A 416 -15.48 -17.16 -17.71
N GLN A 417 -14.58 -16.45 -18.39
CA GLN A 417 -14.08 -16.81 -19.72
C GLN A 417 -12.90 -17.80 -19.68
N HIS A 418 -12.52 -18.29 -18.49
CA HIS A 418 -11.40 -19.20 -18.26
C HIS A 418 -10.05 -18.68 -18.81
N LEU A 419 -9.84 -17.36 -18.74
CA LEU A 419 -8.58 -16.74 -19.16
C LEU A 419 -7.53 -16.80 -18.05
N THR A 420 -6.29 -17.07 -18.43
CA THR A 420 -5.13 -17.01 -17.54
C THR A 420 -4.62 -15.58 -17.47
N PHE A 421 -4.54 -15.03 -16.26
CA PHE A 421 -3.98 -13.70 -16.04
C PHE A 421 -2.46 -13.73 -16.19
N VAL A 422 -1.89 -12.68 -16.76
CA VAL A 422 -0.44 -12.59 -16.94
C VAL A 422 0.08 -11.21 -16.58
N ALA A 423 1.32 -11.20 -16.11
CA ALA A 423 2.13 -10.00 -15.93
C ALA A 423 3.41 -10.10 -16.75
N PHE A 424 4.11 -8.99 -16.90
CA PHE A 424 5.32 -8.91 -17.72
C PHE A 424 6.57 -8.78 -16.83
N GLN A 425 7.74 -9.15 -17.36
CA GLN A 425 9.05 -8.82 -16.78
C GLN A 425 10.11 -8.65 -17.89
#